data_AF-A0A954X5L4-F1
#
_entry.id   AF-A0A954X5L4-F1
#
_cell.length_a   1.000
_cell.length_b   1.000
_cell.length_c   1.000
_cell.angle_alpha   90.00
_cell.angle_beta   90.00
_cell.angle_gamma   90.00
#
_symmetry.space_group_name_H-M   'P 1'
#
loop_
_entity.id
_entity.type
_entity.pdbx_description
1 polymer ?
#
loop_
_entity_poly.entity_id
_entity_poly.type
_entity_poly.pdbx_seq_one_letter_code
_entity_poly.pdbx_strand_id
1 'polypeptide(L)'
;FNGSERSKVAMRLDGSGDWAELERRVTTDPAYVQLFEAEQKITNKTWRDLPKPKSSTHLWQGKLPAELAPGLHLIEVRTVDMHGREFVDRRSIRVE
;
A
#
# COMPACT_ATOMS: atom_id res chain seq x y z
N PHE A 1 3.60 -9.72 -6.08
CA PHE A 1 2.60 -10.46 -5.28
C PHE A 1 1.25 -10.39 -6.01
N ASN A 2 0.64 -11.54 -6.33
CA ASN A 2 -0.67 -11.60 -7.01
C ASN A 2 -1.76 -11.85 -5.98
N GLY A 3 -2.02 -10.84 -5.14
CA GLY A 3 -2.97 -10.95 -4.04
C GLY A 3 -4.42 -11.04 -4.51
N SER A 4 -5.28 -11.62 -3.69
CA SER A 4 -6.72 -11.64 -3.96
C SER A 4 -7.52 -11.40 -2.69
N GLU A 5 -8.85 -11.44 -2.79
CA GLU A 5 -9.73 -11.42 -1.61
C GLU A 5 -9.47 -12.57 -0.62
N ARG A 6 -8.79 -13.63 -1.05
CA ARG A 6 -8.40 -14.77 -0.19
C ARG A 6 -7.05 -14.55 0.50
N SER A 7 -6.33 -13.49 0.14
CA SER A 7 -5.07 -13.14 0.79
C SER A 7 -5.33 -12.50 2.15
N LYS A 8 -4.62 -12.98 3.16
CA LYS A 8 -4.53 -12.31 4.46
C LYS A 8 -3.31 -11.40 4.46
N VAL A 9 -3.49 -10.15 4.83
CA VAL A 9 -2.41 -9.16 4.89
C VAL A 9 -2.40 -8.54 6.27
N ALA A 10 -1.23 -8.41 6.88
CA ALA A 10 -1.05 -7.78 8.17
C ALA A 10 0.21 -6.93 8.19
N MET A 11 0.26 -5.94 9.06
CA MET A 11 1.42 -5.10 9.30
C MET A 11 1.92 -5.21 10.73
N ARG A 12 3.21 -4.94 10.95
CA ARG A 12 3.83 -4.79 12.26
C ARG A 12 4.82 -3.64 12.22
N LEU A 13 5.00 -2.96 13.35
CA LEU A 13 5.94 -1.86 13.49
C LEU A 13 7.17 -2.26 14.30
N ASP A 14 8.34 -1.79 13.88
CA ASP A 14 9.62 -1.87 14.59
C ASP A 14 10.04 -3.28 15.01
N GLY A 15 9.53 -4.31 14.33
CA GLY A 15 9.78 -5.71 14.64
C GLY A 15 9.21 -6.20 15.97
N SER A 16 8.62 -5.31 16.78
CA SER A 16 8.05 -5.59 18.10
C SER A 16 6.54 -5.43 18.09
N GLY A 17 5.82 -6.36 18.74
CA GLY A 17 4.37 -6.30 18.87
C GLY A 17 3.61 -7.20 17.90
N ASP A 18 2.29 -7.10 17.99
CA ASP A 18 1.35 -7.96 17.27
C ASP A 18 1.17 -7.51 15.81
N TRP A 19 0.89 -8.49 14.95
CA TRP A 19 0.49 -8.24 13.58
C TRP A 19 -0.93 -7.67 13.53
N ALA A 20 -1.07 -6.44 13.07
CA ALA A 20 -2.36 -5.81 12.82
C ALA A 20 -2.86 -6.15 11.40
N GLU A 21 -4.03 -6.79 11.29
CA GLU A 21 -4.62 -7.10 9.98
C GLU A 21 -4.94 -5.84 9.17
N LEU A 22 -4.68 -5.89 7.87
CA LEU A 22 -5.03 -4.83 6.92
C LEU A 22 -6.33 -5.18 6.21
N GLU A 23 -7.24 -4.21 6.13
CA GLU A 23 -8.51 -4.36 5.43
C GLU A 23 -8.30 -4.26 3.91
N ARG A 24 -8.77 -5.25 3.15
CA ARG A 24 -8.80 -5.15 1.69
C ARG A 24 -9.80 -4.09 1.26
N ARG A 25 -9.37 -3.11 0.48
CA ARG A 25 -10.21 -2.00 0.02
C ARG A 25 -10.23 -1.94 -1.50
N VAL A 26 -11.41 -2.09 -2.10
CA VAL A 26 -11.60 -1.91 -3.55
C VAL A 26 -11.85 -0.43 -3.83
N THR A 27 -10.79 0.30 -4.15
CA THR A 27 -10.84 1.73 -4.44
C THR A 27 -9.83 2.11 -5.50
N THR A 28 -9.91 3.32 -6.03
CA THR A 28 -8.90 3.86 -6.92
C THR A 28 -7.59 4.10 -6.15
N ASP A 29 -6.47 3.70 -6.72
CA ASP A 29 -5.15 3.92 -6.12
C ASP A 29 -4.84 5.43 -6.03
N PRO A 30 -4.67 5.99 -4.81
CA PRO A 30 -4.37 7.41 -4.64
C PRO A 30 -3.07 7.86 -5.33
N ALA A 31 -2.04 7.01 -5.38
CA ALA A 31 -0.79 7.34 -6.04
C ALA A 31 -0.96 7.40 -7.56
N TYR A 32 -1.76 6.48 -8.12
CA TYR A 32 -2.08 6.50 -9.54
C TYR A 32 -2.96 7.71 -9.92
N VAL A 33 -3.90 8.11 -9.06
CA VAL A 33 -4.68 9.35 -9.25
C VAL A 33 -3.76 10.56 -9.33
N GLN A 34 -2.84 10.70 -8.37
CA GLN A 34 -1.87 11.81 -8.38
C GLN A 34 -0.99 11.80 -9.63
N LEU A 35 -0.54 10.61 -10.06
CA LEU A 35 0.25 10.45 -11.29
C LEU A 35 -0.56 10.88 -12.54
N PHE A 36 -1.80 10.43 -12.64
CA PHE A 36 -2.71 10.78 -13.74
C PHE A 36 -2.99 12.29 -13.79
N GLU A 37 -3.22 12.92 -12.63
CA GLU A 37 -3.41 14.37 -12.52
C GLU A 37 -2.14 15.15 -12.86
N ALA A 38 -0.96 14.66 -12.46
CA ALA A 38 0.32 15.24 -12.82
C ALA A 38 0.55 15.17 -14.34
N GLU A 39 0.24 14.04 -14.97
CA GLU A 39 0.38 13.87 -16.43
C GLU A 39 -0.54 14.82 -17.20
N GLN A 40 -1.77 15.05 -16.75
CA GLN A 40 -2.70 15.97 -17.40
C GLN A 40 -2.20 17.41 -17.46
N LYS A 41 -1.25 17.80 -16.60
CA LYS A 41 -0.64 19.13 -16.59
C LYS A 41 0.48 19.28 -17.65
N ILE A 42 0.87 18.20 -18.34
CA ILE A 42 1.91 18.19 -19.36
C ILE A 42 1.30 18.46 -20.74
N THR A 43 1.67 19.56 -21.39
CA THR A 43 1.08 19.99 -22.67
C THR A 43 1.75 19.34 -23.90
N ASN A 44 3.07 19.18 -23.91
CA ASN A 44 3.83 18.69 -25.07
C ASN A 44 4.28 17.23 -24.87
N LYS A 45 3.33 16.31 -24.77
CA LYS A 45 3.64 14.88 -24.60
C LYS A 45 4.07 14.24 -25.92
N THR A 46 5.12 13.42 -25.89
CA THR A 46 5.56 12.56 -27.01
C THR A 46 5.12 11.10 -26.86
N TRP A 47 4.35 10.81 -25.81
CA TRP A 47 3.84 9.49 -25.46
C TRP A 47 2.31 9.48 -25.37
N ARG A 48 1.72 8.29 -25.28
CA ARG A 48 0.27 8.13 -25.12
C ARG A 48 -0.16 8.43 -23.69
N ASP A 49 -1.36 8.98 -23.54
CA ASP A 49 -1.95 9.25 -22.23
C ASP A 49 -2.11 8.01 -21.36
N LEU A 50 -1.98 8.23 -20.05
CA LEU A 50 -2.32 7.24 -19.05
C LEU A 50 -3.81 6.88 -19.10
N PRO A 51 -4.18 5.60 -18.91
CA PRO A 51 -5.58 5.23 -18.78
C PRO A 51 -6.19 5.89 -17.54
N LYS A 52 -7.48 6.22 -17.63
CA LYS A 52 -8.22 6.81 -16.51
C LYS A 52 -8.11 5.91 -15.26
N PRO A 53 -7.93 6.49 -14.06
CA PRO A 53 -7.91 5.74 -12.82
C PRO A 53 -9.17 4.90 -12.66
N LYS A 54 -9.00 3.65 -12.20
CA LYS A 54 -10.07 2.69 -11.94
C LYS A 54 -9.85 2.02 -10.59
N SER A 55 -10.91 1.44 -10.05
CA SER A 55 -10.82 0.68 -8.80
C SER A 55 -9.85 -0.49 -8.93
N SER A 56 -8.89 -0.55 -7.99
CA SER A 56 -7.96 -1.66 -7.84
C SER A 56 -8.52 -2.67 -6.84
N THR A 57 -8.36 -3.95 -7.14
CA THR A 57 -8.70 -5.06 -6.22
C THR A 57 -7.56 -5.44 -5.29
N HIS A 58 -6.38 -4.83 -5.47
CA HIS A 58 -5.11 -5.18 -4.83
C HIS A 58 -4.62 -4.11 -3.84
N LEU A 59 -5.55 -3.42 -3.18
CA LEU A 59 -5.22 -2.46 -2.13
C LEU A 59 -5.65 -2.99 -0.77
N TRP A 60 -4.76 -2.82 0.21
CA TRP A 60 -5.00 -3.10 1.61
C TRP A 60 -4.66 -1.86 2.43
N GLN A 61 -5.49 -1.56 3.43
CA GLN A 61 -5.35 -0.38 4.26
C GLN A 61 -5.38 -0.76 5.74
N GLY A 62 -4.53 -0.11 6.52
CA GLY A 62 -4.55 -0.14 7.97
C GLY A 62 -4.25 1.26 8.51
N LYS A 63 -4.49 1.44 9.81
CA LYS A 63 -4.10 2.66 10.51
C LYS A 63 -2.82 2.39 11.28
N LEU A 64 -1.88 3.32 11.20
CA LEU A 64 -0.77 3.35 12.14
C LEU A 64 -1.30 3.60 13.56
N PRO A 65 -0.64 3.09 14.61
CA PRO A 65 -0.94 3.45 15.98
C PRO A 65 -0.92 4.97 16.15
N ALA A 66 -1.85 5.49 16.96
CA ALA A 66 -2.01 6.93 17.14
C ALA A 66 -0.80 7.56 17.86
N GLU A 67 -0.13 6.80 18.72
CA GLU A 67 0.98 7.27 19.56
C GLU A 67 2.32 6.71 19.05
N LEU A 68 2.75 7.16 17.88
CA LEU A 68 4.11 6.91 17.40
C LEU A 68 5.03 8.03 17.86
N ALA A 69 6.14 7.66 18.50
CA ALA A 69 7.16 8.63 18.87
C ALA A 69 7.76 9.29 17.60
N PRO A 70 8.20 10.55 17.67
CA PRO A 70 8.97 11.14 16.57
C PRO A 70 10.25 10.32 16.32
N GLY A 71 10.54 10.01 15.06
CA GLY A 71 11.66 9.16 14.70
C GLY A 71 11.48 8.33 13.44
N LEU A 72 12.42 7.41 13.21
CA LEU A 72 12.38 6.44 12.13
C LEU A 72 11.69 5.16 12.62
N HIS A 73 10.62 4.76 11.94
CA HIS A 73 9.90 3.53 12.23
C HIS A 73 9.95 2.58 11.03
N LEU A 74 10.11 1.28 11.28
CA LEU A 74 10.08 0.24 10.27
C LEU A 74 8.69 -0.39 10.21
N ILE A 75 7.99 -0.25 9.08
CA ILE A 75 6.78 -1.02 8.79
C ILE A 75 7.21 -2.33 8.14
N GLU A 76 6.78 -3.45 8.70
CA GLU A 76 6.80 -4.76 8.06
C GLU A 76 5.40 -5.12 7.61
N VAL A 77 5.24 -5.56 6.37
CA VAL A 77 3.97 -6.06 5.84
C VAL A 77 4.15 -7.52 5.47
N ARG A 78 3.30 -8.38 6.01
CA ARG A 78 3.25 -9.80 5.70
C ARG A 78 1.95 -10.12 4.98
N THR A 79 2.03 -10.98 3.97
CA THR A 79 0.85 -11.58 3.37
C THR A 79 0.97 -13.09 3.25
N VAL A 80 -0.14 -13.78 3.49
CA VAL A 80 -0.32 -15.20 3.18
C VAL A 80 -1.33 -15.30 2.06
N ASP A 81 -0.94 -15.92 0.96
CA ASP A 81 -1.81 -16.09 -0.21
C ASP A 81 -2.73 -17.32 -0.10
N MET A 82 -3.57 -17.53 -1.13
CA MET A 82 -4.54 -18.63 -1.14
C MET A 82 -3.90 -20.03 -1.18
N HIS A 83 -2.60 -20.14 -1.45
CA HIS A 83 -1.84 -21.39 -1.46
C HIS A 83 -1.00 -21.54 -0.17
N GLY A 84 -1.18 -20.66 0.81
CA GLY A 84 -0.42 -20.67 2.06
C GLY A 84 1.01 -20.16 1.92
N ARG A 85 1.38 -19.52 0.80
CA ARG A 85 2.71 -18.93 0.63
C ARG A 85 2.78 -17.60 1.37
N GLU A 86 3.83 -17.44 2.17
CA GLU A 86 4.10 -16.23 2.91
C GLU A 86 5.07 -15.32 2.14
N PHE A 87 4.77 -14.03 2.10
CA PHE A 87 5.65 -12.98 1.59
C PHE A 87 5.73 -11.86 2.63
N VAL A 88 6.94 -11.32 2.82
CA VAL A 88 7.20 -10.21 3.74
C VAL A 88 7.92 -9.11 2.97
N ASP A 89 7.48 -7.88 3.17
CA ASP A 89 8.14 -6.68 2.66
C ASP A 89 8.27 -5.63 3.77
N ARG A 90 9.18 -4.68 3.60
CA ARG A 90 9.53 -3.70 4.63
C ARG A 90 9.66 -2.30 4.06
N ARG A 91 9.16 -1.31 4.81
CA ARG A 91 9.27 0.11 4.46
C ARG A 91 9.49 0.96 5.69
N SER A 92 10.51 1.80 5.65
CA SER A 92 10.73 2.78 6.71
C SER A 92 9.91 4.04 6.48
N ILE A 93 9.37 4.61 7.56
CA ILE A 93 8.69 5.91 7.60
C ILE A 93 9.33 6.80 8.65
N ARG A 94 9.26 8.12 8.46
CA ARG A 94 9.65 9.11 9.46
C ARG A 94 8.42 9.76 10.03
N VAL A 95 8.34 9.81 11.36
CA VAL A 95 7.33 10.56 12.12
C VAL A 95 8.01 11.81 12.67
N GLU A 96 7.38 12.97 12.48
CA GLU A 96 7.87 14.29 12.91
C GLU A 96 7.04 14.83 14.07
#